data_AF-A0A7G4RGA5-F1
#
_entry.id   AF-A0A7G4RGA5-F1
#
_cell.length_a   1.000
_cell.length_b   1.000
_cell.length_c   1.000
_cell.angle_alpha   90.00
_cell.angle_beta   90.00
_cell.angle_gamma   90.00
#
_symmetry.space_group_name_H-M   'P 1'
#
loop_
_entity.id
_entity.type
_entity.pdbx_description
1 polymer ?
#
loop_
_entity_poly.entity_id
_entity_poly.type
_entity_poly.pdbx_seq_one_letter_code
_entity_poly.pdbx_strand_id
1 'polypeptide(L)'
;MTVQKVNLLDYNYQQMRELLNSWGEQPYRAQQLIQWIHQAGFTDFTKMTNLSKTLREKLAQRSYIKLPEIVACQKSNDGTHKWLLKLDCGNCIETVFIPESNRGTLCVSSQVGCALNCSFCSTAKQGFNRNLSTGEIIGQVWLAARELSQQHGTHDKRVTNVVMMGMGEPLLNFDNVVSAMDLMMDDFAYGLSKRRVTLSTSGVLPDLERLREVSPVALAVSLHAPTDELRNVLVPINKKYPLAQLMALCKNYFKNEPRRKVTFEYVMLKGVNDQPEHANQLIKLLRNIPSKVNLIPFNPFPMTQYERSPQEAIDAFRDKLIAHGINTITRKTRGDDIDAACGQLAGEVKDRTSRSQRWQKLHFISKKDQEQSTAEQEE
;
A
#
# COMPACT_ATOMS: atom_id res chain seq x y z
N MET A 1 34.87 1.76 -18.75
CA MET A 1 33.49 1.33 -18.41
C MET A 1 33.02 2.17 -17.25
N THR A 2 32.03 3.04 -17.46
CA THR A 2 31.40 3.82 -16.38
C THR A 2 30.71 2.82 -15.44
N VAL A 3 31.20 2.70 -14.21
CA VAL A 3 30.57 1.87 -13.18
C VAL A 3 29.17 2.45 -12.94
N GLN A 4 28.13 1.68 -13.26
CA GLN A 4 26.76 2.08 -13.00
C GLN A 4 26.57 2.23 -11.49
N LYS A 5 26.25 3.46 -11.04
CA LYS A 5 26.00 3.70 -9.62
C LYS A 5 24.71 3.05 -9.18
N VAL A 6 24.67 2.58 -7.93
CA VAL A 6 23.47 1.98 -7.32
C VAL A 6 22.82 2.95 -6.33
N ASN A 7 21.49 2.89 -6.19
CA ASN A 7 20.79 3.62 -5.12
C ASN A 7 20.84 2.80 -3.83
N LEU A 8 21.42 3.34 -2.76
CA LEU A 8 21.55 2.62 -1.49
C LEU A 8 20.20 2.37 -0.80
N LEU A 9 19.15 3.12 -1.14
CA LEU A 9 17.80 2.88 -0.63
C LEU A 9 17.18 1.58 -1.16
N ASP A 10 17.75 0.98 -2.21
CA ASP A 10 17.21 -0.26 -2.78
C ASP A 10 17.63 -1.52 -1.99
N TYR A 11 18.46 -1.39 -0.96
CA TYR A 11 19.09 -2.51 -0.25
C TYR A 11 18.66 -2.55 1.22
N ASN A 12 18.07 -3.67 1.64
CA ASN A 12 17.87 -3.95 3.07
C ASN A 12 19.21 -4.20 3.78
N TYR A 13 19.18 -4.40 5.11
CA TYR A 13 20.43 -4.57 5.88
C TYR A 13 21.32 -5.71 5.36
N GLN A 14 20.73 -6.89 5.08
CA GLN A 14 21.51 -8.04 4.60
C GLN A 14 22.06 -7.81 3.18
N GLN A 15 21.26 -7.25 2.28
CA GLN A 15 21.69 -6.89 0.93
C GLN A 15 22.78 -5.80 0.95
N MET A 16 22.70 -4.84 1.89
CA MET A 16 23.73 -3.81 2.09
C MET A 16 25.06 -4.41 2.56
N ARG A 17 25.02 -5.42 3.45
CA ARG A 17 26.22 -6.16 3.87
C ARG A 17 26.89 -6.86 2.68
N GLU A 18 26.10 -7.52 1.86
CA GLU A 18 26.58 -8.22 0.66
C GLU A 18 27.16 -7.25 -0.38
N LEU A 19 26.50 -6.11 -0.58
CA LEU A 19 26.97 -5.04 -1.47
C LEU A 19 28.33 -4.52 -1.03
N LEU A 20 28.50 -4.19 0.25
CA LEU A 20 29.78 -3.70 0.77
C LEU A 20 30.88 -4.76 0.68
N ASN A 21 30.56 -6.02 0.98
CA ASN A 21 31.51 -7.12 0.83
C ASN A 21 31.99 -7.26 -0.62
N SER A 22 31.09 -7.12 -1.60
CA SER A 22 31.44 -7.13 -3.02
C SER A 22 32.37 -5.98 -3.44
N TRP A 23 32.44 -4.91 -2.65
CA TRP A 23 33.33 -3.77 -2.85
C TRP A 23 34.63 -3.84 -2.04
N GLY A 24 34.89 -4.99 -1.38
CA GLY A 24 36.04 -5.19 -0.50
C GLY A 24 35.96 -4.42 0.81
N GLU A 25 34.76 -3.98 1.21
CA GLU A 25 34.52 -3.29 2.48
C GLU A 25 34.00 -4.27 3.54
N GLN A 26 34.25 -3.93 4.81
CA GLN A 26 33.83 -4.77 5.92
C GLN A 26 32.30 -4.78 6.08
N PRO A 27 31.63 -5.95 6.11
CA PRO A 27 30.16 -6.03 6.13
C PRO A 27 29.50 -5.28 7.29
N TYR A 28 30.15 -5.16 8.45
CA TYR A 28 29.58 -4.45 9.60
C TYR A 28 29.34 -2.95 9.34
N ARG A 29 29.99 -2.36 8.33
CA ARG A 29 29.78 -0.97 7.92
C ARG A 29 28.35 -0.72 7.39
N ALA A 30 27.64 -1.77 6.97
CA ALA A 30 26.24 -1.68 6.56
C ALA A 30 25.36 -1.08 7.67
N GLN A 31 25.61 -1.45 8.94
CA GLN A 31 24.86 -0.91 10.07
C GLN A 31 24.98 0.62 10.13
N GLN A 32 26.21 1.14 10.02
CA GLN A 32 26.45 2.58 10.08
C GLN A 32 25.76 3.31 8.93
N LEU A 33 25.80 2.75 7.72
CA LEU A 33 25.11 3.32 6.56
C LEU A 33 23.60 3.36 6.74
N ILE A 34 22.99 2.23 7.13
CA ILE A 34 21.54 2.15 7.36
C ILE A 34 21.10 3.15 8.43
N GLN A 35 21.85 3.29 9.53
CA GLN A 35 21.57 4.27 10.58
C GLN A 35 21.66 5.71 10.06
N TRP A 36 22.71 6.05 9.30
CA TRP A 36 22.83 7.39 8.73
C TRP A 36 21.71 7.73 7.75
N ILE A 37 21.32 6.77 6.91
CA ILE A 37 20.28 6.96 5.91
C ILE A 37 18.91 7.04 6.59
N HIS A 38 18.54 6.05 7.41
CA HIS A 38 17.17 5.88 7.87
C HIS A 38 16.88 6.43 9.27
N GLN A 39 17.83 6.43 10.21
CA GLN A 39 17.61 7.03 11.53
C GLN A 39 17.92 8.53 11.50
N ALA A 40 19.11 8.87 11.01
CA ALA A 40 19.59 10.24 10.98
C ALA A 40 19.05 11.05 9.78
N GLY A 41 18.63 10.39 8.69
CA GLY A 41 18.02 11.08 7.55
C GLY A 41 19.02 11.79 6.64
N PHE A 42 20.23 11.25 6.47
CA PHE A 42 21.22 11.84 5.57
C PHE A 42 21.26 11.15 4.21
N THR A 43 21.31 11.96 3.15
CA THR A 43 21.55 11.54 1.76
C THR A 43 22.98 11.88 1.28
N ASP A 44 23.71 12.67 2.07
CA ASP A 44 25.06 13.14 1.78
C ASP A 44 26.11 12.35 2.56
N PHE A 45 26.93 11.58 1.84
CA PHE A 45 27.98 10.76 2.42
C PHE A 45 29.03 11.57 3.19
N THR A 46 29.25 12.85 2.86
CA THR A 46 30.27 13.67 3.53
C THR A 46 29.95 13.88 5.01
N LYS A 47 28.66 13.85 5.39
CA LYS A 47 28.17 14.05 6.75
C LYS A 47 28.27 12.81 7.64
N MET A 48 28.61 11.64 7.08
CA MET A 48 28.71 10.38 7.80
C MET A 48 30.08 10.27 8.52
N THR A 49 30.26 11.02 9.61
CA THR A 49 31.57 11.27 10.24
C THR A 49 32.26 10.04 10.85
N ASN A 50 31.51 8.98 11.16
CA ASN A 50 32.06 7.71 11.66
C ASN A 50 32.53 6.74 10.55
N LEU A 51 32.45 7.17 9.28
CA LEU A 51 33.00 6.46 8.12
C LEU A 51 34.35 7.06 7.71
N SER A 52 35.29 6.20 7.32
CA SER A 52 36.59 6.65 6.83
C SER A 52 36.43 7.52 5.58
N LYS A 53 37.39 8.42 5.34
CA LYS A 53 37.39 9.26 4.13
C LYS A 53 37.36 8.41 2.86
N THR A 54 38.18 7.35 2.83
CA THR A 54 38.25 6.38 1.72
C THR A 54 36.90 5.71 1.45
N LEU A 55 36.15 5.31 2.49
CA LEU A 55 34.84 4.70 2.32
C LEU A 55 33.82 5.71 1.78
N ARG A 56 33.80 6.94 2.30
CA ARG A 56 32.92 8.01 1.80
C ARG A 56 33.17 8.32 0.33
N GLU A 57 34.43 8.38 -0.09
CA GLU A 57 34.81 8.56 -1.50
C GLU A 57 34.35 7.39 -2.38
N LYS A 58 34.56 6.14 -1.92
CA LYS A 58 34.10 4.94 -2.63
C LYS A 58 32.58 4.91 -2.78
N LEU A 59 31.83 5.27 -1.73
CA LEU A 59 30.38 5.38 -1.76
C LEU A 59 29.92 6.43 -2.77
N ALA A 60 30.54 7.61 -2.78
CA ALA A 60 30.21 8.68 -3.74
C ALA A 60 30.50 8.26 -5.20
N GLN A 61 31.52 7.42 -5.43
CA GLN A 61 31.86 6.92 -6.76
C GLN A 61 30.94 5.80 -7.24
N ARG A 62 30.50 4.90 -6.34
CA ARG A 62 29.76 3.67 -6.70
C ARG A 62 28.27 3.72 -6.42
N SER A 63 27.80 4.71 -5.69
CA SER A 63 26.42 4.77 -5.23
C SER A 63 25.88 6.19 -5.11
N TYR A 64 24.58 6.28 -4.87
CA TYR A 64 23.87 7.50 -4.52
C TYR A 64 22.70 7.16 -3.59
N ILE A 65 22.09 8.19 -3.02
CA ILE A 65 20.83 8.09 -2.25
C ILE A 65 19.85 9.05 -2.92
N LYS A 66 18.82 8.51 -3.57
CA LYS A 66 17.81 9.32 -4.27
C LYS A 66 16.41 8.92 -3.84
N LEU A 67 15.66 9.92 -3.40
CA LEU A 67 14.29 9.82 -2.93
C LEU A 67 13.32 10.28 -4.03
N PRO A 68 12.03 9.86 -3.97
CA PRO A 68 10.96 10.54 -4.70
C PRO A 68 10.91 12.03 -4.35
N GLU A 69 10.45 12.85 -5.29
CA GLU A 69 10.27 14.30 -5.09
C GLU A 69 8.85 14.58 -4.57
N ILE A 70 8.71 15.33 -3.48
CA ILE A 70 7.39 15.80 -3.02
C ILE A 70 6.95 16.94 -3.95
N VAL A 71 5.93 16.70 -4.76
CA VAL A 71 5.36 17.73 -5.66
C VAL A 71 4.17 18.45 -5.04
N ALA A 72 3.44 17.80 -4.13
CA ALA A 72 2.36 18.42 -3.38
C ALA A 72 2.18 17.77 -2.01
N CYS A 73 1.70 18.55 -1.05
CA CYS A 73 1.27 18.10 0.26
C CYS A 73 -0.09 18.71 0.58
N GLN A 74 -1.07 17.87 0.90
CA GLN A 74 -2.40 18.28 1.33
C GLN A 74 -2.61 17.86 2.77
N LYS A 75 -3.19 18.74 3.58
CA LYS A 75 -3.46 18.50 4.99
C LYS A 75 -4.96 18.61 5.26
N SER A 76 -5.54 17.53 5.74
CA SER A 76 -6.92 17.44 6.18
C SER A 76 -7.11 18.14 7.52
N ASN A 77 -8.35 18.58 7.76
CA ASN A 77 -8.77 19.09 9.06
C ASN A 77 -8.63 18.05 10.19
N ASP A 78 -8.71 16.75 9.87
CA ASP A 78 -8.55 15.67 10.85
C ASP A 78 -7.07 15.34 11.17
N GLY A 79 -6.13 16.12 10.60
CA GLY A 79 -4.69 15.94 10.73
C GLY A 79 -4.07 14.97 9.72
N THR A 80 -4.85 14.31 8.87
CA THR A 80 -4.33 13.46 7.79
C THR A 80 -3.47 14.28 6.83
N HIS A 81 -2.31 13.76 6.44
CA HIS A 81 -1.47 14.36 5.41
C HIS A 81 -1.43 13.43 4.20
N LYS A 82 -1.61 13.98 3.00
CA LYS A 82 -1.42 13.28 1.74
C LYS A 82 -0.29 13.93 0.96
N TRP A 83 0.71 13.16 0.59
CA TRP A 83 1.79 13.60 -0.28
C TRP A 83 1.63 13.00 -1.66
N LEU A 84 1.80 13.84 -2.68
CA LEU A 84 1.99 13.42 -4.06
C LEU A 84 3.50 13.39 -4.33
N LEU A 85 4.00 12.22 -4.73
CA LEU A 85 5.42 11.96 -4.90
C LEU A 85 5.72 11.64 -6.35
N LYS A 86 6.56 12.46 -6.97
CA LYS A 86 7.03 12.28 -8.35
C LYS A 86 8.23 11.34 -8.37
N LEU A 87 8.14 10.36 -9.25
CA LEU A 87 9.18 9.36 -9.51
C LEU A 87 10.02 9.77 -10.71
N ASP A 88 11.21 9.19 -10.85
CA ASP A 88 12.14 9.49 -11.95
C ASP A 88 11.57 9.25 -13.35
N CYS A 89 10.62 8.32 -13.47
CA CYS A 89 9.92 8.05 -14.71
C CYS A 89 8.84 9.10 -15.06
N GLY A 90 8.66 10.13 -14.23
CA GLY A 90 7.68 11.19 -14.38
C GLY A 90 6.23 10.78 -14.09
N ASN A 91 6.02 9.63 -13.44
CA ASN A 91 4.72 9.27 -12.84
C ASN A 91 4.69 9.76 -11.38
N CYS A 92 3.50 9.93 -10.84
CA CYS A 92 3.30 10.28 -9.43
C CYS A 92 2.56 9.18 -8.68
N ILE A 93 2.97 8.92 -7.44
CA ILE A 93 2.29 8.05 -6.48
C ILE A 93 1.87 8.86 -5.26
N GLU A 94 0.97 8.31 -4.45
CA GLU A 94 0.50 8.95 -3.24
C GLU A 94 0.92 8.18 -1.98
N THR A 95 1.14 8.92 -0.90
CA THR A 95 1.41 8.40 0.44
C THR A 95 0.55 9.17 1.44
N VAL A 96 -0.06 8.48 2.40
CA VAL A 96 -0.99 9.11 3.36
C VAL A 96 -0.57 8.82 4.78
N PHE A 97 -0.43 9.86 5.61
CA PHE A 97 -0.26 9.73 7.04
C PHE A 97 -1.57 10.02 7.78
N ILE A 98 -1.97 9.09 8.64
CA ILE A 98 -3.21 9.14 9.41
C ILE A 98 -2.85 9.22 10.91
N PRO A 99 -2.96 10.40 11.55
CA PRO A 99 -2.70 10.54 12.97
C PRO A 99 -3.89 10.08 13.80
N GLU A 100 -3.62 9.42 14.91
CA GLU A 100 -4.59 9.06 15.94
C GLU A 100 -4.02 9.50 17.30
N SER A 101 -4.82 9.47 18.35
CA SER A 101 -4.41 9.98 19.67
C SER A 101 -3.06 9.41 20.16
N ASN A 102 -2.85 8.11 19.97
CA ASN A 102 -1.68 7.38 20.49
C ASN A 102 -0.85 6.67 19.40
N ARG A 103 -1.15 6.89 18.12
CA ARG A 103 -0.44 6.23 17.00
C ARG A 103 -0.47 7.08 15.73
N GLY A 104 0.52 6.90 14.86
CA GLY A 104 0.51 7.46 13.50
C GLY A 104 0.67 6.34 12.48
N THR A 105 -0.25 6.24 11.53
CA THR A 105 -0.24 5.18 10.51
C THR A 105 0.13 5.77 9.15
N LEU A 106 1.17 5.25 8.51
CA LEU A 106 1.54 5.63 7.16
C LEU A 106 1.05 4.57 6.16
N CYS A 107 0.26 5.01 5.18
CA CYS A 107 -0.21 4.24 4.06
C CYS A 107 0.76 4.41 2.89
N VAL A 108 1.38 3.30 2.46
CA VAL A 108 2.48 3.28 1.50
C VAL A 108 2.04 2.56 0.22
N SER A 109 2.39 3.14 -0.92
CA SER A 109 2.18 2.61 -2.26
C SER A 109 3.29 1.61 -2.65
N SER A 110 2.94 0.60 -3.45
CA SER A 110 3.84 -0.47 -3.90
C SER A 110 4.01 -0.54 -5.42
N GLN A 111 3.12 0.08 -6.19
CA GLN A 111 3.16 0.14 -7.65
C GLN A 111 2.70 1.51 -8.14
N VAL A 112 3.01 1.80 -9.41
CA VAL A 112 2.41 2.93 -10.14
C VAL A 112 1.14 2.42 -10.84
N GLY A 113 -0.02 2.74 -10.26
CA GLY A 113 -1.30 2.13 -10.63
C GLY A 113 -1.47 0.72 -10.06
N CYS A 114 -2.45 -0.04 -10.54
CA CYS A 114 -2.70 -1.42 -10.11
C CYS A 114 -3.30 -2.28 -11.22
N ALA A 115 -2.75 -3.48 -11.45
CA ALA A 115 -3.19 -4.38 -12.52
C ALA A 115 -4.48 -5.16 -12.19
N LEU A 116 -4.86 -5.26 -10.91
CA LEU A 116 -5.90 -6.19 -10.43
C LEU A 116 -7.35 -5.80 -10.76
N ASN A 117 -7.60 -4.56 -11.21
CA ASN A 117 -8.90 -4.12 -11.71
C ASN A 117 -10.07 -4.29 -10.72
N CYS A 118 -9.86 -4.04 -9.43
CA CYS A 118 -10.96 -4.04 -8.46
C CYS A 118 -11.95 -2.92 -8.81
N SER A 119 -13.23 -3.25 -8.98
CA SER A 119 -14.20 -2.31 -9.59
C SER A 119 -14.49 -1.08 -8.74
N PHE A 120 -14.26 -1.17 -7.42
CA PHE A 120 -14.51 -0.12 -6.43
C PHE A 120 -13.24 0.67 -6.08
N CYS A 121 -12.15 0.53 -6.83
CA CYS A 121 -10.86 1.17 -6.52
C CYS A 121 -10.49 2.24 -7.57
N SER A 122 -10.19 3.46 -7.14
CA SER A 122 -9.74 4.55 -8.02
C SER A 122 -8.43 4.21 -8.73
N THR A 123 -7.44 3.71 -7.99
CA THR A 123 -6.13 3.30 -8.54
C THR A 123 -6.27 2.25 -9.65
N ALA A 124 -7.23 1.33 -9.52
CA ALA A 124 -7.47 0.30 -10.52
C ALA A 124 -7.97 0.87 -11.86
N LYS A 125 -8.73 1.97 -11.84
CA LYS A 125 -9.22 2.63 -13.05
C LYS A 125 -8.13 3.34 -13.84
N GLN A 126 -7.07 3.77 -13.18
CA GLN A 126 -5.94 4.41 -13.85
C GLN A 126 -5.05 3.43 -14.62
N GLY A 127 -5.26 2.13 -14.46
CA GLY A 127 -4.45 1.10 -15.08
C GLY A 127 -3.15 0.86 -14.33
N PHE A 128 -2.12 0.42 -15.05
CA PHE A 128 -0.85 0.00 -14.47
C PHE A 128 0.31 0.46 -15.35
N ASN A 129 1.40 0.89 -14.71
CA ASN A 129 2.63 1.24 -15.40
C ASN A 129 3.79 0.29 -15.03
N ARG A 130 4.19 0.28 -13.75
CA ARG A 130 5.32 -0.53 -13.25
C ARG A 130 5.27 -0.74 -11.74
N ASN A 131 6.10 -1.67 -11.29
CA ASN A 131 6.44 -1.83 -9.88
C ASN A 131 7.34 -0.68 -9.39
N LEU A 132 7.22 -0.34 -8.10
CA LEU A 132 8.16 0.54 -7.42
C LEU A 132 9.42 -0.24 -7.00
N SER A 133 10.58 0.40 -7.02
CA SER A 133 11.78 -0.18 -6.40
C SER A 133 11.68 -0.17 -4.88
N THR A 134 12.50 -0.96 -4.18
CA THR A 134 12.63 -0.91 -2.71
C THR A 134 12.84 0.53 -2.23
N GLY A 135 13.71 1.29 -2.91
CA GLY A 135 14.04 2.67 -2.58
C GLY A 135 12.86 3.64 -2.75
N GLU A 136 12.00 3.43 -3.74
CA GLU A 136 10.78 4.22 -3.93
C GLU A 136 9.70 3.88 -2.88
N ILE A 137 9.66 2.63 -2.40
CA ILE A 137 8.74 2.21 -1.32
C ILE A 137 9.22 2.77 0.02
N ILE A 138 10.45 2.48 0.42
CA ILE A 138 10.99 2.94 1.71
C ILE A 138 11.20 4.45 1.72
N GLY A 139 11.42 5.07 0.56
CA GLY A 139 11.49 6.52 0.39
C GLY A 139 10.22 7.23 0.87
N GLN A 140 9.04 6.61 0.75
CA GLN A 140 7.79 7.15 1.29
C GLN A 140 7.83 7.26 2.82
N VAL A 141 8.33 6.21 3.49
CA VAL A 141 8.53 6.20 4.95
C VAL A 141 9.59 7.22 5.36
N TRP A 142 10.68 7.28 4.60
CA TRP A 142 11.76 8.25 4.82
C TRP A 142 11.22 9.67 4.78
N LEU A 143 10.54 10.06 3.70
CA LEU A 143 10.01 11.42 3.51
C LEU A 143 9.00 11.76 4.61
N ALA A 144 8.01 10.90 4.85
CA ALA A 144 7.00 11.15 5.88
C ALA A 144 7.62 11.29 7.27
N ALA A 145 8.64 10.49 7.61
CA ALA A 145 9.32 10.60 8.90
C ALA A 145 10.10 11.92 9.07
N ARG A 146 10.48 12.61 7.99
CA ARG A 146 11.12 13.94 8.04
C ARG A 146 10.10 15.06 8.02
N GLU A 147 9.13 14.99 7.13
CA GLU A 147 8.06 15.99 6.99
C GLU A 147 7.21 16.11 8.26
N LEU A 148 7.02 15.01 9.00
CA LEU A 148 6.26 15.00 10.25
C LEU A 148 7.11 15.32 11.49
N SER A 149 8.43 15.37 11.34
CA SER A 149 9.36 15.52 12.46
C SER A 149 9.26 16.91 13.08
N GLN A 150 9.15 16.96 14.39
CA GLN A 150 9.24 18.21 15.15
C GLN A 150 10.69 18.54 15.58
N GLN A 151 11.64 17.68 15.26
CA GLN A 151 13.04 17.78 15.67
C GLN A 151 13.95 17.99 14.46
N HIS A 152 13.65 19.00 13.63
CA HIS A 152 14.46 19.37 12.46
C HIS A 152 14.75 18.19 11.51
N GLY A 153 13.77 17.30 11.30
CA GLY A 153 13.91 16.16 10.41
C GLY A 153 14.49 14.90 11.05
N THR A 154 14.84 14.87 12.34
CA THR A 154 15.25 13.59 12.97
C THR A 154 14.06 12.65 13.12
N HIS A 155 14.31 11.33 13.20
CA HIS A 155 13.24 10.36 13.42
C HIS A 155 12.69 10.43 14.85
N ASP A 156 11.56 11.11 15.03
CA ASP A 156 10.87 11.32 16.31
C ASP A 156 9.70 10.33 16.56
N LYS A 157 9.68 9.22 15.80
CA LYS A 157 8.73 8.09 15.94
C LYS A 157 7.25 8.46 15.82
N ARG A 158 6.93 9.54 15.09
CA ARG A 158 5.55 9.92 14.74
C ARG A 158 4.85 8.86 13.89
N VAL A 159 5.59 8.23 12.97
CA VAL A 159 5.14 7.04 12.23
C VAL A 159 5.37 5.82 13.12
N THR A 160 4.28 5.26 13.66
CA THR A 160 4.33 4.10 14.55
C THR A 160 3.82 2.82 13.88
N ASN A 161 3.13 2.96 12.76
CA ASN A 161 2.50 1.89 11.98
C ASN A 161 2.69 2.18 10.50
N VAL A 162 2.89 1.13 9.70
CA VAL A 162 2.90 1.21 8.24
C VAL A 162 1.92 0.17 7.68
N VAL A 163 1.14 0.58 6.70
CA VAL A 163 0.22 -0.30 5.97
C VAL A 163 0.50 -0.23 4.47
N MET A 164 0.66 -1.39 3.83
CA MET A 164 0.79 -1.50 2.37
C MET A 164 -0.61 -1.52 1.76
N MET A 165 -1.30 -0.38 1.87
CA MET A 165 -2.70 -0.17 1.42
C MET A 165 -2.81 1.06 0.52
N GLY A 166 -1.68 1.56 0.01
CA GLY A 166 -1.64 2.65 -0.96
C GLY A 166 -1.97 2.15 -2.37
N MET A 167 -1.28 2.69 -3.37
CA MET A 167 -1.44 2.28 -4.76
C MET A 167 -0.72 0.95 -5.03
N GLY A 168 -1.41 0.01 -5.70
CA GLY A 168 -0.84 -1.26 -6.17
C GLY A 168 -1.19 -2.49 -5.32
N GLU A 169 -0.95 -3.67 -5.90
CA GLU A 169 -0.99 -4.96 -5.20
C GLU A 169 0.43 -5.32 -4.72
N PRO A 170 0.70 -5.31 -3.40
CA PRO A 170 2.04 -5.55 -2.87
C PRO A 170 2.64 -6.91 -3.28
N LEU A 171 1.81 -7.96 -3.37
CA LEU A 171 2.32 -9.29 -3.74
C LEU A 171 2.75 -9.40 -5.21
N LEU A 172 2.27 -8.52 -6.09
CA LEU A 172 2.77 -8.44 -7.48
C LEU A 172 4.08 -7.64 -7.59
N ASN A 173 4.58 -7.10 -6.48
CA ASN A 173 5.87 -6.45 -6.34
C ASN A 173 6.69 -7.05 -5.17
N PHE A 174 6.67 -8.38 -5.08
CA PHE A 174 7.08 -9.12 -3.88
C PHE A 174 8.48 -8.73 -3.36
N ASP A 175 9.52 -8.84 -4.17
CA ASP A 175 10.90 -8.71 -3.69
C ASP A 175 11.21 -7.29 -3.18
N ASN A 176 10.73 -6.26 -3.87
CA ASN A 176 10.90 -4.87 -3.46
C ASN A 176 10.11 -4.56 -2.19
N VAL A 177 8.87 -5.07 -2.10
CA VAL A 177 8.01 -4.86 -0.93
C VAL A 177 8.57 -5.56 0.31
N VAL A 178 9.02 -6.81 0.19
CA VAL A 178 9.63 -7.53 1.32
C VAL A 178 10.89 -6.82 1.79
N SER A 179 11.79 -6.44 0.88
CA SER A 179 13.01 -5.71 1.24
C SER A 179 12.71 -4.37 1.94
N ALA A 180 11.67 -3.64 1.51
CA ALA A 180 11.24 -2.41 2.15
C ALA A 180 10.61 -2.66 3.53
N MET A 181 9.80 -3.71 3.70
CA MET A 181 9.24 -4.07 5.00
C MET A 181 10.30 -4.54 5.99
N ASP A 182 11.36 -5.20 5.51
CA ASP A 182 12.52 -5.54 6.34
C ASP A 182 13.16 -4.25 6.90
N LEU A 183 13.40 -3.25 6.06
CA LEU A 183 13.90 -1.94 6.50
C LEU A 183 12.94 -1.24 7.48
N MET A 184 11.62 -1.34 7.27
CA MET A 184 10.64 -0.80 8.21
C MET A 184 10.76 -1.43 9.61
N MET A 185 11.11 -2.72 9.69
CA MET A 185 11.20 -3.46 10.95
C MET A 185 12.61 -3.47 11.57
N ASP A 186 13.65 -3.17 10.79
CA ASP A 186 15.04 -3.25 11.23
C ASP A 186 15.37 -2.21 12.32
N ASP A 187 16.02 -2.65 13.40
CA ASP A 187 16.40 -1.83 14.55
C ASP A 187 17.45 -0.75 14.22
N PHE A 188 18.23 -0.94 13.14
CA PHE A 188 19.17 0.05 12.61
C PHE A 188 18.50 1.07 11.69
N ALA A 189 17.24 0.84 11.31
CA ALA A 189 16.40 1.76 10.54
C ALA A 189 15.23 2.26 11.42
N TYR A 190 13.99 1.85 11.15
CA TYR A 190 12.81 2.41 11.81
C TYR A 190 12.34 1.61 13.04
N GLY A 191 12.78 0.36 13.22
CA GLY A 191 12.48 -0.47 14.39
C GLY A 191 10.98 -0.68 14.63
N LEU A 192 10.16 -0.72 13.56
CA LEU A 192 8.72 -0.95 13.72
C LEU A 192 8.46 -2.41 14.07
N SER A 193 7.55 -2.64 15.01
CA SER A 193 7.14 -4.01 15.35
C SER A 193 6.51 -4.71 14.14
N LYS A 194 6.80 -6.01 13.96
CA LYS A 194 6.11 -6.88 12.99
C LYS A 194 4.57 -6.87 13.08
N ARG A 195 4.01 -6.46 14.23
CA ARG A 195 2.55 -6.30 14.44
C ARG A 195 2.00 -4.96 13.94
N ARG A 196 2.88 -4.01 13.60
CA ARG A 196 2.56 -2.64 13.20
C ARG A 196 2.92 -2.34 11.74
N VAL A 197 3.62 -3.24 11.07
CA VAL A 197 3.76 -3.29 9.61
C VAL A 197 2.74 -4.30 9.07
N THR A 198 1.78 -3.84 8.27
CA THR A 198 0.70 -4.68 7.73
C THR A 198 0.74 -4.68 6.21
N LEU A 199 0.86 -5.87 5.61
CA LEU A 199 0.66 -6.05 4.17
C LEU A 199 -0.82 -6.38 3.91
N SER A 200 -1.46 -5.64 3.00
CA SER A 200 -2.78 -6.01 2.46
C SER A 200 -2.64 -6.63 1.08
N THR A 201 -3.46 -7.62 0.77
CA THR A 201 -3.46 -8.30 -0.53
C THR A 201 -4.86 -8.68 -0.97
N SER A 202 -5.09 -8.64 -2.28
CA SER A 202 -6.29 -9.17 -2.94
C SER A 202 -6.27 -10.70 -3.10
N GLY A 203 -5.17 -11.37 -2.75
CA GLY A 203 -5.07 -12.82 -2.71
C GLY A 203 -4.31 -13.44 -3.88
N VAL A 204 -3.08 -12.99 -4.13
CA VAL A 204 -2.14 -13.67 -5.06
C VAL A 204 -1.53 -14.87 -4.33
N LEU A 205 -2.14 -16.05 -4.43
CA LEU A 205 -1.85 -17.17 -3.51
C LEU A 205 -0.39 -17.67 -3.50
N PRO A 206 0.30 -17.86 -4.65
CA PRO A 206 1.69 -18.32 -4.62
C PRO A 206 2.62 -17.37 -3.84
N ASP A 207 2.47 -16.06 -4.08
CA ASP A 207 3.23 -15.03 -3.38
C ASP A 207 2.78 -14.87 -1.92
N LEU A 208 1.51 -15.16 -1.60
CA LEU A 208 1.03 -15.16 -0.22
C LEU A 208 1.62 -16.33 0.58
N GLU A 209 1.77 -17.51 -0.04
CA GLU A 209 2.48 -18.64 0.55
C GLU A 209 3.96 -18.31 0.77
N ARG A 210 4.62 -17.73 -0.24
CA ARG A 210 6.00 -17.25 -0.13
C ARG A 210 6.16 -16.22 0.97
N LEU A 211 5.24 -15.27 1.12
CA LEU A 211 5.28 -14.24 2.16
C LEU A 211 5.30 -14.84 3.56
N ARG A 212 4.47 -15.87 3.79
CA ARG A 212 4.38 -16.57 5.09
C ARG A 212 5.74 -17.14 5.53
N GLU A 213 6.57 -17.53 4.58
CA GLU A 213 7.87 -18.17 4.84
C GLU A 213 8.98 -17.14 5.10
N VAL A 214 8.94 -16.00 4.41
CA VAL A 214 10.06 -15.04 4.41
C VAL A 214 9.82 -13.81 5.28
N SER A 215 8.58 -13.47 5.63
CA SER A 215 8.28 -12.22 6.33
C SER A 215 7.28 -12.41 7.49
N PRO A 216 7.58 -11.88 8.69
CA PRO A 216 6.71 -12.03 9.85
C PRO A 216 5.65 -10.93 9.97
N VAL A 217 5.45 -10.08 8.96
CA VAL A 217 4.52 -8.92 9.00
C VAL A 217 3.07 -9.31 9.27
N ALA A 218 2.26 -8.37 9.78
CA ALA A 218 0.83 -8.56 9.91
C ALA A 218 0.17 -8.68 8.53
N LEU A 219 -0.91 -9.48 8.44
CA LEU A 219 -1.61 -9.73 7.19
C LEU A 219 -3.04 -9.18 7.23
N ALA A 220 -3.37 -8.39 6.22
CA ALA A 220 -4.72 -8.05 5.83
C ALA A 220 -5.06 -8.67 4.47
N VAL A 221 -6.31 -9.08 4.26
CA VAL A 221 -6.81 -9.63 3.00
C VAL A 221 -8.03 -8.85 2.55
N SER A 222 -7.93 -8.27 1.36
CA SER A 222 -9.00 -7.58 0.63
C SER A 222 -10.04 -8.58 0.14
N LEU A 223 -11.00 -8.91 1.02
CA LEU A 223 -12.01 -9.94 0.78
C LEU A 223 -13.19 -9.39 -0.02
N HIS A 224 -13.86 -8.36 0.52
CA HIS A 224 -14.92 -7.56 -0.11
C HIS A 224 -16.20 -8.27 -0.61
N ALA A 225 -16.26 -9.60 -0.59
CA ALA A 225 -17.46 -10.36 -0.94
C ALA A 225 -17.45 -11.74 -0.26
N PRO A 226 -18.60 -12.27 0.16
CA PRO A 226 -18.69 -13.55 0.85
C PRO A 226 -18.92 -14.76 -0.08
N THR A 227 -19.12 -14.53 -1.39
CA THR A 227 -19.30 -15.58 -2.40
C THR A 227 -18.40 -15.36 -3.60
N ASP A 228 -18.08 -16.43 -4.34
CA ASP A 228 -17.21 -16.35 -5.51
C ASP A 228 -17.86 -15.53 -6.63
N GLU A 229 -19.18 -15.62 -6.82
CA GLU A 229 -19.91 -14.90 -7.86
C GLU A 229 -19.76 -13.39 -7.70
N LEU A 230 -19.99 -12.89 -6.49
CA LEU A 230 -19.86 -11.46 -6.20
C LEU A 230 -18.38 -11.04 -6.18
N ARG A 231 -17.49 -11.88 -5.64
CA ARG A 231 -16.07 -11.57 -5.58
C ARG A 231 -15.43 -11.53 -6.98
N ASN A 232 -15.90 -12.35 -7.91
CA ASN A 232 -15.46 -12.33 -9.31
C ASN A 232 -15.76 -11.00 -10.01
N VAL A 233 -16.78 -10.27 -9.56
CA VAL A 233 -17.12 -8.93 -10.04
C VAL A 233 -16.25 -7.88 -9.34
N LEU A 234 -16.23 -7.90 -8.01
CA LEU A 234 -15.61 -6.83 -7.22
C LEU A 234 -14.08 -6.91 -7.22
N VAL A 235 -13.52 -8.12 -7.16
CA VAL A 235 -12.08 -8.41 -7.04
C VAL A 235 -11.70 -9.51 -8.05
N PRO A 236 -11.51 -9.15 -9.34
CA PRO A 236 -11.44 -10.12 -10.45
C PRO A 236 -10.37 -11.22 -10.34
N ILE A 237 -9.31 -11.01 -9.54
CA ILE A 237 -8.31 -12.05 -9.25
C ILE A 237 -8.92 -13.33 -8.65
N ASN A 238 -10.11 -13.24 -8.07
CA ASN A 238 -10.87 -14.37 -7.54
C ASN A 238 -11.16 -15.45 -8.60
N LYS A 239 -11.29 -15.07 -9.88
CA LYS A 239 -11.47 -16.03 -10.98
C LYS A 239 -10.28 -16.95 -11.14
N LYS A 240 -9.08 -16.47 -10.79
CA LYS A 240 -7.84 -17.25 -10.80
C LYS A 240 -7.62 -17.97 -9.47
N TYR A 241 -7.93 -17.30 -8.36
CA TYR A 241 -7.76 -17.80 -6.99
C TYR A 241 -9.07 -17.69 -6.19
N PRO A 242 -9.97 -18.69 -6.30
CA PRO A 242 -11.28 -18.66 -5.67
C PRO A 242 -11.23 -18.65 -4.14
N LEU A 243 -12.35 -18.28 -3.52
CA LEU A 243 -12.47 -18.14 -2.07
C LEU A 243 -12.06 -19.39 -1.30
N ALA A 244 -12.42 -20.59 -1.79
CA ALA A 244 -12.07 -21.85 -1.13
C ALA A 244 -10.54 -22.00 -0.93
N GLN A 245 -9.76 -21.65 -1.96
CA GLN A 245 -8.30 -21.72 -1.90
C GLN A 245 -7.72 -20.61 -1.00
N LEU A 246 -8.23 -19.39 -1.14
CA LEU A 246 -7.82 -18.25 -0.31
C LEU A 246 -8.07 -18.52 1.18
N MET A 247 -9.27 -18.99 1.53
CA MET A 247 -9.65 -19.30 2.91
C MET A 247 -8.82 -20.45 3.49
N ALA A 248 -8.50 -21.47 2.69
CA ALA A 248 -7.66 -22.59 3.14
C ALA A 248 -6.25 -22.12 3.54
N LEU A 249 -5.66 -21.19 2.77
CA LEU A 249 -4.38 -20.59 3.10
C LEU A 249 -4.48 -19.67 4.33
N CYS A 250 -5.48 -18.78 4.37
CA CYS A 250 -5.70 -17.86 5.49
C CYS A 250 -5.91 -18.60 6.81
N LYS A 251 -6.62 -19.73 6.81
CA LYS A 251 -6.84 -20.57 7.99
C LYS A 251 -5.54 -21.02 8.64
N ASN A 252 -4.53 -21.33 7.83
CA ASN A 252 -3.26 -21.87 8.28
C ASN A 252 -2.13 -20.82 8.34
N TYR A 253 -2.39 -19.56 7.98
CA TYR A 253 -1.36 -18.55 7.80
C TYR A 253 -0.57 -18.29 9.09
N PHE A 254 -1.25 -18.19 10.24
CA PHE A 254 -0.64 -18.00 11.56
C PHE A 254 -0.73 -19.24 12.46
N LYS A 255 -0.69 -20.45 11.88
CA LYS A 255 -0.89 -21.72 12.63
C LYS A 255 -0.01 -21.84 13.88
N ASN A 256 1.23 -21.35 13.82
CA ASN A 256 2.20 -21.42 14.92
C ASN A 256 2.19 -20.19 15.85
N GLU A 257 1.34 -19.19 15.59
CA GLU A 257 1.27 -17.93 16.35
C GLU A 257 -0.19 -17.61 16.72
N PRO A 258 -0.80 -18.33 17.69
CA PRO A 258 -2.26 -18.32 17.92
C PRO A 258 -2.84 -16.96 18.34
N ARG A 259 -2.00 -16.03 18.80
CA ARG A 259 -2.41 -14.65 19.13
C ARG A 259 -2.57 -13.77 17.89
N ARG A 260 -2.03 -14.18 16.74
CA ARG A 260 -2.10 -13.46 15.48
C ARG A 260 -3.30 -13.97 14.69
N LYS A 261 -3.98 -13.05 14.02
CA LYS A 261 -5.18 -13.32 13.22
C LYS A 261 -5.06 -12.58 11.90
N VAL A 262 -5.57 -13.19 10.83
CA VAL A 262 -5.72 -12.50 9.55
C VAL A 262 -6.83 -11.44 9.71
N THR A 263 -6.59 -10.25 9.17
CA THR A 263 -7.62 -9.20 9.13
C THR A 263 -8.27 -9.20 7.75
N PHE A 264 -9.57 -9.48 7.67
CA PHE A 264 -10.31 -9.38 6.42
C PHE A 264 -10.85 -7.96 6.26
N GLU A 265 -10.50 -7.33 5.15
CA GLU A 265 -11.04 -6.04 4.75
C GLU A 265 -12.30 -6.24 3.92
N TYR A 266 -13.36 -5.55 4.29
CA TYR A 266 -14.67 -5.67 3.64
C TYR A 266 -15.22 -4.27 3.39
N VAL A 267 -15.36 -3.90 2.12
CA VAL A 267 -15.85 -2.56 1.75
C VAL A 267 -17.37 -2.61 1.74
N MET A 268 -18.03 -1.60 2.27
CA MET A 268 -19.48 -1.55 2.42
C MET A 268 -20.08 -0.76 1.25
N LEU A 269 -20.55 -1.49 0.25
CA LEU A 269 -21.13 -0.97 -0.99
C LEU A 269 -22.66 -1.12 -0.93
N LYS A 270 -23.36 0.01 -0.98
CA LYS A 270 -24.81 0.08 -0.84
C LYS A 270 -25.52 -0.80 -1.86
N GLY A 271 -26.32 -1.74 -1.38
CA GLY A 271 -27.14 -2.61 -2.23
C GLY A 271 -26.35 -3.65 -3.01
N VAL A 272 -25.04 -3.79 -2.78
CA VAL A 272 -24.18 -4.71 -3.53
C VAL A 272 -23.67 -5.84 -2.66
N ASN A 273 -23.16 -5.51 -1.47
CA ASN A 273 -22.53 -6.50 -0.60
C ASN A 273 -22.82 -6.26 0.89
N ASP A 274 -23.82 -5.44 1.22
CA ASP A 274 -24.09 -4.93 2.56
C ASP A 274 -25.41 -5.43 3.19
N GLN A 275 -26.16 -6.25 2.47
CA GLN A 275 -27.42 -6.82 2.93
C GLN A 275 -27.25 -7.92 4.00
N PRO A 276 -28.30 -8.22 4.81
CA PRO A 276 -28.23 -9.23 5.87
C PRO A 276 -27.83 -10.64 5.41
N GLU A 277 -28.17 -11.04 4.18
CA GLU A 277 -27.76 -12.30 3.57
C GLU A 277 -26.24 -12.38 3.36
N HIS A 278 -25.59 -11.28 2.96
CA HIS A 278 -24.14 -11.21 2.79
C HIS A 278 -23.42 -11.38 4.12
N ALA A 279 -23.95 -10.80 5.20
CA ALA A 279 -23.42 -11.02 6.55
C ALA A 279 -23.52 -12.50 6.95
N ASN A 280 -24.65 -13.17 6.69
CA ASN A 280 -24.82 -14.60 6.96
C ASN A 280 -23.83 -15.47 6.17
N GLN A 281 -23.64 -15.16 4.89
CA GLN A 281 -22.68 -15.85 4.04
C GLN A 281 -21.25 -15.63 4.53
N LEU A 282 -20.91 -14.41 4.95
CA LEU A 282 -19.59 -14.08 5.50
C LEU A 282 -19.33 -14.84 6.81
N ILE A 283 -20.31 -14.93 7.71
CA ILE A 283 -20.22 -15.73 8.95
C ILE A 283 -19.93 -17.19 8.62
N LYS A 284 -20.61 -17.74 7.61
CA LYS A 284 -20.38 -19.12 7.16
C LYS A 284 -18.98 -19.29 6.56
N LEU A 285 -18.53 -18.36 5.73
CA LEU A 285 -17.23 -18.38 5.06
C LEU A 285 -16.06 -18.33 6.07
N LEU A 286 -16.19 -17.48 7.09
CA LEU A 286 -15.16 -17.28 8.10
C LEU A 286 -15.22 -18.30 9.25
N ARG A 287 -16.17 -19.26 9.18
CA ARG A 287 -16.31 -20.31 10.20
C ARG A 287 -15.01 -21.11 10.29
N ASN A 288 -14.46 -21.19 11.51
CA ASN A 288 -13.19 -21.87 11.82
C ASN A 288 -11.92 -21.21 11.24
N ILE A 289 -11.99 -19.94 10.82
CA ILE A 289 -10.82 -19.16 10.43
C ILE A 289 -10.52 -18.13 11.52
N PRO A 290 -9.37 -18.21 12.22
CA PRO A 290 -8.98 -17.23 13.23
C PRO A 290 -8.77 -15.85 12.58
N SER A 291 -9.79 -15.00 12.67
CA SER A 291 -9.82 -13.75 11.93
C SER A 291 -10.39 -12.57 12.73
N LYS A 292 -10.20 -11.39 12.17
CA LYS A 292 -10.92 -10.15 12.49
C LYS A 292 -11.46 -9.59 11.19
N VAL A 293 -12.52 -8.80 11.24
CA VAL A 293 -13.08 -8.12 10.08
C VAL A 293 -13.03 -6.61 10.28
N ASN A 294 -12.49 -5.91 9.30
CA ASN A 294 -12.56 -4.45 9.22
C ASN A 294 -13.59 -4.09 8.15
N LEU A 295 -14.73 -3.53 8.57
CA LEU A 295 -15.69 -2.92 7.66
C LEU A 295 -15.17 -1.55 7.25
N ILE A 296 -15.17 -1.27 5.96
CA ILE A 296 -14.67 -0.03 5.37
C ILE A 296 -15.86 0.65 4.70
N PRO A 297 -16.43 1.70 5.30
CA PRO A 297 -17.40 2.54 4.59
C PRO A 297 -16.78 3.00 3.27
N PHE A 298 -17.49 2.76 2.16
CA PHE A 298 -16.97 3.11 0.85
C PHE A 298 -16.78 4.63 0.72
N ASN A 299 -15.64 5.04 0.18
CA ASN A 299 -15.34 6.44 -0.11
C ASN A 299 -15.55 6.65 -1.61
N PRO A 300 -16.53 7.47 -2.02
CA PRO A 300 -16.81 7.70 -3.42
C PRO A 300 -15.65 8.43 -4.08
N PHE A 301 -15.52 8.24 -5.39
CA PHE A 301 -14.55 8.92 -6.24
C PHE A 301 -15.18 9.17 -7.62
N PRO A 302 -14.67 10.10 -8.43
CA PRO A 302 -15.29 10.46 -9.69
C PRO A 302 -15.63 9.24 -10.56
N MET A 303 -16.86 9.22 -11.07
CA MET A 303 -17.36 8.23 -12.03
C MET A 303 -17.42 6.78 -11.50
N THR A 304 -17.40 6.58 -10.18
CA THR A 304 -17.76 5.26 -9.59
C THR A 304 -19.25 4.98 -9.75
N GLN A 305 -19.62 3.70 -9.93
CA GLN A 305 -21.01 3.24 -9.94
C GLN A 305 -21.51 2.81 -8.55
N TYR A 306 -20.62 2.84 -7.55
CA TYR A 306 -20.92 2.38 -6.20
C TYR A 306 -21.24 3.53 -5.27
N GLU A 307 -22.08 3.27 -4.29
CA GLU A 307 -22.43 4.20 -3.23
C GLU A 307 -22.02 3.65 -1.86
N ARG A 308 -21.78 4.56 -0.92
CA ARG A 308 -21.54 4.22 0.49
C ARG A 308 -22.80 3.64 1.11
N SER A 309 -22.68 2.48 1.75
CA SER A 309 -23.76 1.91 2.56
C SER A 309 -24.24 2.89 3.64
N PRO A 310 -25.55 2.97 3.91
CA PRO A 310 -26.08 3.73 5.05
C PRO A 310 -25.46 3.27 6.36
N GLN A 311 -25.29 4.20 7.31
CA GLN A 311 -24.66 3.91 8.59
C GLN A 311 -25.39 2.80 9.36
N GLU A 312 -26.72 2.80 9.34
CA GLU A 312 -27.56 1.76 9.95
C GLU A 312 -27.29 0.36 9.37
N ALA A 313 -27.09 0.25 8.05
CA ALA A 313 -26.75 -1.01 7.41
C ALA A 313 -25.35 -1.49 7.82
N ILE A 314 -24.38 -0.57 7.90
CA ILE A 314 -23.01 -0.89 8.35
C ILE A 314 -23.01 -1.37 9.80
N ASP A 315 -23.75 -0.69 10.68
CA ASP A 315 -23.86 -1.04 12.09
C ASP A 315 -24.59 -2.38 12.27
N ALA A 316 -25.69 -2.61 11.56
CA ALA A 316 -26.39 -3.90 11.58
C ALA A 316 -25.51 -5.05 11.07
N PHE A 317 -24.72 -4.83 10.00
CA PHE A 317 -23.78 -5.82 9.48
C PHE A 317 -22.68 -6.13 10.50
N ARG A 318 -22.10 -5.10 11.13
CA ARG A 318 -21.11 -5.23 12.21
C ARG A 318 -21.66 -6.03 13.38
N ASP A 319 -22.81 -5.62 13.90
CA ASP A 319 -23.38 -6.18 15.12
C ASP A 319 -23.76 -7.65 14.91
N LYS A 320 -24.23 -7.99 13.70
CA LYS A 320 -24.49 -9.37 13.31
C LYS A 320 -23.23 -10.24 13.29
N LEU A 321 -22.10 -9.73 12.79
CA LEU A 321 -20.82 -10.45 12.84
C LEU A 321 -20.32 -10.64 14.29
N ILE A 322 -20.43 -9.59 15.11
CA ILE A 322 -20.04 -9.62 16.53
C ILE A 322 -20.89 -10.63 17.31
N ALA A 323 -22.20 -10.66 17.09
CA ALA A 323 -23.11 -11.62 17.72
C ALA A 323 -22.74 -13.09 17.42
N HIS A 324 -22.02 -13.34 16.32
CA HIS A 324 -21.51 -14.66 15.94
C HIS A 324 -20.03 -14.88 16.31
N GLY A 325 -19.47 -14.03 17.19
CA GLY A 325 -18.12 -14.17 17.73
C GLY A 325 -17.00 -13.69 16.79
N ILE A 326 -17.33 -13.03 15.69
CA ILE A 326 -16.33 -12.43 14.78
C ILE A 326 -16.00 -11.03 15.29
N ASN A 327 -14.74 -10.78 15.62
CA ASN A 327 -14.30 -9.44 16.03
C ASN A 327 -14.35 -8.51 14.82
N THR A 328 -15.28 -7.57 14.84
CA THR A 328 -15.55 -6.66 13.73
C THR A 328 -15.44 -5.20 14.17
N ILE A 329 -14.68 -4.41 13.40
CA ILE A 329 -14.50 -2.98 13.62
C ILE A 329 -14.88 -2.24 12.34
N THR A 330 -15.64 -1.16 12.46
CA THR A 330 -15.86 -0.22 11.36
C THR A 330 -14.73 0.80 11.35
N ARG A 331 -13.99 0.89 10.24
CA ARG A 331 -12.94 1.90 10.07
C ARG A 331 -13.57 3.29 10.03
N LYS A 332 -12.98 4.23 10.77
CA LYS A 332 -13.29 5.65 10.63
C LYS A 332 -12.78 6.12 9.26
N THR A 333 -13.61 6.84 8.53
CA THR A 333 -13.18 7.58 7.33
C THR A 333 -12.21 8.68 7.77
N ARG A 334 -11.08 8.83 7.07
CA ARG A 334 -10.00 9.78 7.38
C ARG A 334 -9.51 10.44 6.09
N GLY A 335 -9.29 11.75 6.13
CA GLY A 335 -8.79 12.54 5.00
C GLY A 335 -9.69 12.56 3.77
N ASP A 336 -11.01 12.43 3.94
CA ASP A 336 -11.98 12.43 2.82
C ASP A 336 -12.07 13.82 2.15
N ASP A 337 -11.88 14.89 2.92
CA ASP A 337 -11.84 16.28 2.44
C ASP A 337 -10.67 16.58 1.49
N ILE A 338 -9.69 15.68 1.42
CA ILE A 338 -8.51 15.79 0.57
C ILE A 338 -8.32 14.55 -0.32
N ASP A 339 -9.37 13.76 -0.58
CA ASP A 339 -9.30 12.52 -1.38
C ASP A 339 -8.16 11.58 -0.94
N ALA A 340 -7.95 11.42 0.36
CA ALA A 340 -6.88 10.59 0.94
C ALA A 340 -7.42 9.32 1.61
N ALA A 341 -8.73 9.09 1.58
CA ALA A 341 -9.32 7.90 2.16
C ALA A 341 -8.99 6.65 1.33
N CYS A 342 -9.11 5.47 1.95
CA CYS A 342 -8.80 4.21 1.29
C CYS A 342 -9.58 4.07 -0.03
N GLY A 343 -8.86 3.80 -1.13
CA GLY A 343 -9.45 3.60 -2.46
C GLY A 343 -9.62 4.86 -3.30
N GLN A 344 -9.40 6.06 -2.76
CA GLN A 344 -9.44 7.33 -3.53
C GLN A 344 -8.11 7.66 -4.20
N LEU A 345 -7.01 7.01 -3.78
CA LEU A 345 -5.68 7.36 -4.25
C LEU A 345 -5.54 7.20 -5.76
N ALA A 346 -5.23 8.33 -6.39
CA ALA A 346 -5.17 8.49 -7.81
C ALA A 346 -3.73 8.79 -8.23
N GLY A 347 -3.08 9.83 -7.71
CA GLY A 347 -1.80 10.26 -8.28
C GLY A 347 -1.90 10.54 -9.80
N GLU A 348 -0.76 10.47 -10.50
CA GLU A 348 -0.68 10.73 -11.94
C GLU A 348 0.03 9.58 -12.65
N VAL A 349 -0.75 8.74 -13.36
CA VAL A 349 -0.27 7.51 -13.96
C VAL A 349 -0.34 7.57 -15.49
N LYS A 350 0.82 7.45 -16.14
CA LYS A 350 0.93 7.19 -17.58
C LYS A 350 0.62 5.72 -17.85
N ASP A 351 -0.64 5.38 -18.03
CA ASP A 351 -1.10 4.00 -18.22
C ASP A 351 -0.44 3.31 -19.44
N ARG A 352 0.09 2.10 -19.24
CA ARG A 352 0.65 1.25 -20.32
C ARG A 352 -0.31 0.14 -20.76
N THR A 353 -1.43 -0.02 -20.09
CA THR A 353 -2.41 -1.09 -20.33
C THR A 353 -3.59 -0.68 -21.21
N SER A 354 -3.55 0.54 -21.74
CA SER A 354 -4.61 1.21 -22.52
C SER A 354 -6.00 1.24 -21.86
N ARG A 355 -6.07 0.93 -20.55
CA ARG A 355 -7.30 0.90 -19.76
C ARG A 355 -7.84 2.29 -19.54
N SER A 356 -7.00 3.26 -19.15
CA SER A 356 -7.43 4.65 -19.02
C SER A 356 -8.03 5.16 -20.32
N GLN A 357 -7.42 4.83 -21.47
CA GLN A 357 -7.92 5.22 -22.80
C GLN A 357 -9.20 4.49 -23.19
N ARG A 358 -9.33 3.19 -22.92
CA ARG A 358 -10.55 2.42 -23.21
C ARG A 358 -11.71 2.88 -22.34
N TRP A 359 -11.43 3.22 -21.08
CA TRP A 359 -12.42 3.72 -20.12
C TRP A 359 -12.87 5.15 -20.48
N GLN A 360 -11.92 6.03 -20.87
CA GLN A 360 -12.23 7.32 -21.46
C GLN A 360 -13.07 7.16 -22.75
N LYS A 361 -12.68 6.28 -23.69
CA LYS A 361 -13.44 6.08 -24.93
C LYS A 361 -14.87 5.53 -24.73
N LEU A 362 -15.08 4.70 -23.72
CA LEU A 362 -16.40 4.14 -23.44
C LEU A 362 -17.35 5.15 -22.78
N HIS A 363 -16.82 6.17 -22.10
CA HIS A 363 -17.61 7.04 -21.21
C HIS A 363 -17.41 8.55 -21.45
N PHE A 364 -16.52 8.93 -22.36
CA PHE A 364 -16.33 10.29 -22.88
C PHE A 364 -16.66 10.28 -24.38
N ILE A 365 -17.85 10.75 -24.73
CA ILE A 365 -18.10 11.34 -26.04
C ILE A 365 -17.35 12.67 -26.01
N SER A 366 -16.41 12.88 -26.92
CA SER A 366 -15.72 14.16 -27.03
C SER A 366 -16.76 15.24 -27.36
N LYS A 367 -16.62 16.48 -26.87
CA LYS A 367 -17.49 17.60 -27.29
C LYS A 367 -17.58 17.74 -28.82
N LYS A 368 -16.52 17.31 -29.52
CA LYS A 368 -16.44 17.25 -30.99
C LYS A 368 -17.39 16.21 -31.61
N ASP A 369 -17.67 15.13 -30.89
CA ASP A 369 -18.58 14.05 -31.33
C ASP A 369 -20.05 14.40 -31.00
N GLN A 370 -20.29 15.24 -29.99
CA GLN A 370 -21.62 15.81 -29.73
C GLN A 370 -22.04 16.80 -30.83
N GLU A 371 -21.13 17.68 -31.26
CA GLU A 371 -21.38 18.66 -32.33
C GLU A 371 -21.62 17.98 -33.70
N GLN A 372 -20.97 16.85 -33.99
CA GLN A 372 -21.23 16.07 -35.21
C GLN A 372 -22.57 15.33 -35.19
N SER A 373 -23.01 14.83 -34.02
CA SER A 373 -24.31 14.14 -33.91
C SER A 373 -25.52 15.06 -34.07
N THR A 374 -25.38 16.35 -33.72
CA THR A 374 -26.41 17.36 -33.95
C THR A 374 -26.46 17.85 -35.40
N ALA A 375 -25.33 17.81 -36.13
CA ALA A 375 -25.29 18.21 -37.54
C ALA A 375 -25.90 17.14 -38.48
N GLU A 376 -25.81 15.86 -38.13
CA GLU A 376 -26.42 14.75 -38.90
C GLU A 376 -27.92 14.53 -38.62
N GLN A 377 -28.53 15.31 -37.70
CA GLN A 377 -29.97 15.28 -37.43
C GLN A 377 -30.73 16.49 -38.01
N GLU A 378 -30.02 17.44 -38.63
CA GLU A 378 -30.60 18.62 -39.30
C GLU A 378 -30.43 18.62 -40.84
N GLU A 379 -29.97 17.50 -41.43
CA GLU A 379 -30.18 17.12 -42.84
C GLU A 379 -31.17 15.95 -42.93
#